data_AF-A0A3C1EX58-F1
#
_entry.id   AF-A0A3C1EX58-F1
#
_cell.length_a   1.000
_cell.length_b   1.000
_cell.length_c   1.000
_cell.angle_alpha   90.00
_cell.angle_beta   90.00
_cell.angle_gamma   90.00
#
_symmetry.space_group_name_H-M   'P 1'
#
loop_
_entity.id
_entity.type
_entity.pdbx_description
1 polymer ?
#
loop_
_entity_poly.entity_id
_entity_poly.type
_entity_poly.pdbx_seq_one_letter_code
_entity_poly.pdbx_strand_id
1 'polypeptide(L)'
;MEIAKFVGICDERGYDWCEGEYIGKSGYFVGCEWLDTVAHFTAEAIEKNAWPILEKEITQGKNVRHITRVVGYYSRVENWNKSKKGELDDRHLGEYKIEKAMVK
;
A
#
# COMPACT_ATOMS: atom_id res chain seq x y z
N MET A 1 -14.74 16.09 7.24
CA MET A 1 -15.96 15.26 7.14
C MET A 1 -16.40 14.79 8.52
N GLU A 2 -17.63 14.29 8.67
CA GLU A 2 -18.05 13.66 9.94
C GLU A 2 -17.26 12.37 10.24
N ILE A 3 -16.93 12.14 11.51
CA ILE A 3 -16.14 10.98 11.96
C ILE A 3 -16.84 9.66 11.60
N ALA A 4 -18.17 9.58 11.75
CA ALA A 4 -18.93 8.39 11.37
C ALA A 4 -18.79 8.05 9.88
N LYS A 5 -18.73 9.07 9.03
CA LYS A 5 -18.48 8.89 7.59
C LYS A 5 -17.05 8.43 7.32
N PHE A 6 -16.07 8.96 8.05
CA PHE A 6 -14.67 8.55 7.94
C PHE A 6 -14.49 7.07 8.29
N VAL A 7 -15.00 6.64 9.45
CA VAL A 7 -14.99 5.26 9.91
C VAL A 7 -15.68 4.32 8.90
N GLY A 8 -16.86 4.71 8.40
CA GLY A 8 -17.57 3.90 7.41
C GLY A 8 -16.79 3.71 6.10
N ILE A 9 -16.03 4.72 5.66
CA ILE A 9 -15.17 4.59 4.47
C ILE A 9 -13.95 3.69 4.78
N CYS A 10 -13.37 3.78 5.99
CA CYS A 10 -12.31 2.89 6.41
C CYS A 10 -12.76 1.43 6.34
N ASP A 11 -13.91 1.10 6.92
CA ASP A 11 -14.48 -0.24 6.90
C ASP A 11 -14.78 -0.72 5.46
N GLU A 12 -15.40 0.14 4.63
CA GLU A 12 -15.75 -0.19 3.24
C GLU A 12 -14.50 -0.47 2.37
N ARG A 13 -13.41 0.26 2.61
CA ARG A 13 -12.16 0.13 1.86
C ARG A 13 -11.17 -0.86 2.48
N GLY A 14 -11.52 -1.48 3.60
CA GLY A 14 -10.70 -2.48 4.28
C GLY A 14 -9.50 -1.91 5.06
N TYR A 15 -9.58 -0.66 5.50
CA TYR A 15 -8.57 -0.09 6.40
C TYR A 15 -8.88 -0.46 7.86
N ASP A 16 -7.89 -0.97 8.58
CA ASP A 16 -7.99 -1.20 10.02
C ASP A 16 -7.94 0.12 10.77
N TRP A 17 -8.73 0.27 11.83
CA TRP A 17 -8.68 1.48 12.64
C TRP A 17 -8.95 1.23 14.11
N CYS A 18 -8.42 2.10 14.97
CA CYS A 18 -8.73 2.13 16.39
C CYS A 18 -8.59 3.54 16.97
N GLU A 19 -9.30 3.79 18.07
CA GLU A 19 -9.11 5.01 18.85
C GLU A 19 -7.87 4.91 19.72
N GLY A 20 -7.16 6.02 19.86
CA GLY A 20 -5.98 6.07 20.71
C GLY A 20 -5.44 7.48 20.88
N GLU A 21 -4.30 7.57 21.56
CA GLU A 21 -3.61 8.83 21.79
C GLU A 21 -2.22 8.76 21.17
N TYR A 22 -1.85 9.82 20.45
CA TYR A 22 -0.52 10.00 19.92
C TYR A 22 0.04 11.36 20.33
N ILE A 23 1.13 11.36 21.11
CA ILE A 23 1.85 12.56 21.56
C ILE A 23 0.88 13.56 22.24
N GLY A 24 0.10 13.10 23.23
CA GLY A 24 -0.81 13.98 23.98
C GLY A 24 -2.09 14.37 23.23
N LYS A 25 -2.34 13.84 22.02
CA LYS A 25 -3.51 14.14 21.21
C LYS A 25 -4.33 12.88 20.97
N SER A 26 -5.57 12.89 21.44
CA SER A 26 -6.54 11.83 21.15
C SER A 26 -6.96 11.87 19.68
N GLY A 27 -7.21 10.70 19.12
CA GLY A 27 -7.56 10.56 17.72
C GLY A 27 -7.77 9.11 17.30
N TYR A 28 -7.61 8.90 15.99
CA TYR A 28 -7.87 7.64 15.32
C TYR A 28 -6.60 7.19 14.61
N PHE A 29 -6.12 6.00 14.94
CA PHE A 29 -5.12 5.31 14.15
C PHE A 29 -5.82 4.58 13.01
N VAL A 30 -5.29 4.73 11.80
CA VAL A 30 -5.75 4.01 10.62
C VAL A 30 -4.56 3.35 9.94
N GLY A 31 -4.65 2.04 9.81
CA GLY A 31 -3.64 1.18 9.22
C GLY A 31 -4.07 0.64 7.86
N CYS A 32 -3.07 0.38 7.02
CA CYS A 32 -3.23 -0.29 5.74
C CYS A 32 -2.28 -1.48 5.69
N GLU A 33 -2.79 -2.68 5.94
CA GLU A 33 -1.99 -3.90 6.04
C GLU A 33 -1.17 -4.15 4.77
N TRP A 34 -1.78 -4.01 3.59
CA TRP A 34 -1.12 -4.32 2.32
C TRP A 34 -0.05 -3.30 1.90
N LEU A 35 0.02 -2.13 2.54
CA LEU A 35 1.08 -1.14 2.32
C LEU A 35 2.05 -1.02 3.50
N ASP A 36 1.78 -1.74 4.59
CA ASP A 36 2.51 -1.61 5.86
C ASP A 36 2.65 -0.13 6.25
N THR A 37 1.51 0.54 6.40
CA THR A 37 1.43 1.96 6.80
C THR A 37 0.42 2.16 7.92
N VAL A 38 0.70 3.15 8.77
CA VAL A 38 -0.20 3.60 9.84
C VAL A 38 -0.16 5.12 9.90
N ALA A 39 -1.32 5.74 10.03
CA ALA A 39 -1.48 7.18 10.22
C ALA A 39 -2.36 7.47 11.43
N HIS A 40 -2.06 8.56 12.15
CA HIS A 40 -2.87 9.05 13.27
C HIS A 40 -3.56 10.36 12.90
N PHE A 41 -4.88 10.43 13.08
CA PHE A 41 -5.69 11.61 12.78
C PHE A 41 -6.40 12.12 14.03
N THR A 42 -6.28 13.41 14.30
CA THR A 42 -7.16 14.07 15.28
C THR A 42 -8.56 14.25 14.70
N ALA A 43 -9.57 14.34 15.56
CA ALA A 43 -10.95 14.64 15.15
C ALA A 43 -11.02 15.91 14.28
N GLU A 44 -10.32 16.98 14.68
CA GLU A 44 -10.22 18.24 13.93
C GLU A 44 -9.66 18.03 12.51
N ALA A 45 -8.62 17.20 12.36
CA ALA A 45 -8.03 16.92 11.05
C ALA A 45 -8.99 16.16 10.14
N ILE A 46 -9.76 15.21 10.69
CA ILE A 46 -10.80 14.47 9.95
C ILE A 46 -11.91 15.41 9.52
N GLU A 47 -12.35 16.31 10.40
CA GLU A 47 -13.41 17.28 10.14
C GLU A 47 -13.03 18.28 9.06
N LYS A 48 -11.79 18.80 9.10
CA LYS A 48 -11.30 19.84 8.19
C LYS A 48 -10.97 19.32 6.78
N ASN A 49 -10.59 18.05 6.64
CA ASN A 49 -10.12 17.50 5.37
C ASN A 49 -11.16 16.63 4.65
N ALA A 50 -10.96 16.50 3.34
CA ALA A 50 -11.70 15.57 2.50
C ALA A 50 -10.98 14.22 2.41
N TRP A 51 -11.72 13.17 2.05
CA TRP A 51 -11.22 11.80 2.00
C TRP A 51 -9.93 11.63 1.18
N PRO A 52 -9.78 12.21 -0.03
CA PRO A 52 -8.57 12.01 -0.82
C PRO A 52 -7.27 12.47 -0.13
N ILE A 53 -7.36 13.47 0.75
CA ILE A 53 -6.22 13.97 1.52
C ILE A 53 -5.89 12.97 2.63
N LEU A 54 -6.90 12.52 3.38
CA LEU A 54 -6.73 11.54 4.46
C LEU A 54 -6.23 10.20 3.92
N GLU A 55 -6.77 9.72 2.80
CA GLU A 55 -6.33 8.49 2.12
C GLU A 55 -4.88 8.58 1.67
N LYS A 56 -4.44 9.75 1.19
CA LYS A 56 -3.04 9.96 0.84
C LYS A 56 -2.12 9.82 2.05
N GLU A 57 -2.52 10.34 3.20
CA GLU A 57 -1.76 10.20 4.45
C GLU A 57 -1.76 8.75 4.97
N ILE A 58 -2.89 8.04 4.84
CA ILE A 58 -2.97 6.60 5.18
C ILE A 58 -2.02 5.80 4.29
N THR A 59 -2.07 6.02 2.98
CA THR A 59 -1.28 5.25 2.00
C THR A 59 0.18 5.70 1.90
N GLN A 60 0.52 6.87 2.45
CA GLN A 60 1.87 7.46 2.46
C GLN A 60 2.55 7.49 1.08
N GLY A 61 1.74 7.60 0.02
CA GLY A 61 2.23 7.56 -1.37
C GLY A 61 2.75 6.19 -1.83
N LYS A 62 2.58 5.12 -1.05
CA LYS A 62 2.97 3.75 -1.44
C LYS A 62 1.95 3.10 -2.37
N ASN A 63 0.72 3.60 -2.44
CA ASN A 63 -0.30 3.14 -3.37
C ASN A 63 0.00 3.65 -4.79
N VAL A 64 0.99 3.05 -5.44
CA VAL A 64 1.45 3.41 -6.78
C VAL A 64 1.39 2.22 -7.73
N ARG A 65 1.41 2.50 -9.03
CA ARG A 65 1.59 1.47 -10.04
C ARG A 65 3.07 1.17 -10.21
N HIS A 66 3.43 -0.10 -10.14
CA HIS A 66 4.80 -0.57 -10.33
C HIS A 66 5.05 -0.85 -11.82
N ILE A 67 6.03 -0.17 -12.40
CA ILE A 67 6.40 -0.32 -13.81
C ILE A 67 7.89 -0.63 -13.89
N THR A 68 8.25 -1.69 -14.62
CA THR A 68 9.65 -2.04 -14.86
C THR A 68 9.85 -2.61 -16.26
N ARG A 69 11.10 -2.65 -16.72
CA ARG A 69 11.46 -3.02 -18.09
C ARG A 69 11.58 -4.54 -18.24
N VAL A 70 10.93 -5.08 -19.27
CA VAL A 70 11.08 -6.46 -19.74
C VAL A 70 11.55 -6.41 -21.19
N VAL A 71 12.72 -7.00 -21.47
CA VAL A 71 13.28 -7.19 -22.83
C VAL A 71 12.95 -6.04 -23.80
N GLY A 72 13.34 -4.82 -23.46
CA GLY A 72 13.22 -3.68 -24.37
C GLY A 72 12.02 -2.73 -24.15
N TYR A 73 10.96 -3.13 -23.45
CA TYR A 73 9.79 -2.28 -23.20
C TYR A 73 9.41 -2.20 -21.72
N TYR A 74 8.66 -1.16 -21.34
CA TYR A 74 8.13 -0.99 -20.00
C TYR A 74 6.78 -1.70 -19.84
N SER A 75 6.62 -2.43 -18.74
CA SER A 75 5.37 -3.09 -18.40
C SER A 75 4.99 -2.83 -16.95
N ARG A 76 3.68 -2.79 -16.70
CA ARG A 76 3.11 -2.86 -15.35
C ARG A 76 3.37 -4.22 -14.73
N VAL A 77 3.89 -4.26 -13.52
CA VAL A 77 4.23 -5.49 -12.77
C VAL A 77 2.96 -6.21 -12.32
N GLU A 78 1.88 -5.49 -12.07
CA GLU A 78 0.60 -6.05 -11.62
C GLU A 78 0.03 -7.04 -12.65
N ASN A 79 0.30 -6.81 -13.94
CA ASN A 79 -0.15 -7.63 -15.06
C ASN A 79 0.71 -8.89 -15.29
N TRP A 80 1.80 -9.06 -14.54
CA TRP A 80 2.72 -10.19 -14.74
C TRP A 80 2.18 -11.47 -14.12
N ASN A 81 2.45 -12.59 -14.77
CA ASN A 81 2.18 -13.91 -14.20
C ASN A 81 3.13 -14.20 -13.03
N LYS A 82 2.83 -15.25 -12.25
CA LYS A 82 3.62 -15.63 -11.06
C LYS A 82 5.10 -15.86 -11.37
N SER A 83 5.43 -16.51 -12.49
CA SER A 83 6.82 -16.77 -12.88
C SER A 83 7.62 -15.49 -13.15
N LYS A 84 7.02 -14.46 -13.76
CA LYS A 84 7.69 -13.18 -14.01
C LYS A 84 7.82 -12.32 -12.75
N LYS A 85 6.89 -12.43 -11.81
CA LYS A 85 7.04 -11.82 -10.48
C LYS A 85 8.21 -12.46 -9.72
N GLY A 86 8.32 -13.79 -9.73
CA GLY A 86 9.48 -14.49 -9.17
C GLY A 86 10.80 -14.07 -9.83
N GLU A 87 10.85 -13.98 -11.16
CA GLU A 87 12.04 -13.45 -11.86
C GLU A 87 12.39 -12.02 -11.38
N LEU A 88 11.40 -11.16 -11.12
CA LEU A 88 11.65 -9.80 -10.61
C LEU A 88 12.26 -9.82 -9.22
N ASP A 89 11.78 -10.69 -8.33
CA ASP A 89 12.30 -10.86 -6.98
C ASP A 89 13.76 -11.35 -7.04
N ASP A 90 14.04 -12.35 -7.87
CA ASP A 90 15.40 -12.86 -8.11
C ASP A 90 16.33 -11.77 -8.65
N ARG A 91 15.84 -10.93 -9.58
CA ARG A 91 16.59 -9.79 -10.12
C ARG A 91 16.94 -8.75 -9.05
N HIS A 92 16.03 -8.47 -8.11
CA HIS A 92 16.30 -7.55 -7.00
C HIS A 92 17.36 -8.11 -6.04
N LEU A 93 17.40 -9.43 -5.87
CA LEU A 93 18.42 -10.12 -5.08
C LEU A 93 19.75 -10.32 -5.83
N GLY A 94 19.78 -10.09 -7.15
CA GLY A 94 20.94 -10.35 -8.00
C GLY A 94 21.13 -11.83 -8.35
N GLU A 95 20.11 -12.67 -8.15
CA GLU A 95 20.15 -14.11 -8.37
C GLU A 95 19.73 -14.50 -9.79
N TYR A 96 20.61 -14.31 -10.77
CA TYR A 96 20.33 -14.63 -12.18
C TYR A 96 20.51 -16.13 -12.52
N LYS A 97 20.08 -17.03 -11.64
CA LYS A 97 20.31 -18.47 -11.80
C LYS A 97 19.48 -19.02 -12.97
N ILE A 98 20.11 -19.83 -13.80
CA ILE A 98 19.42 -20.63 -14.82
C ILE A 98 19.56 -22.08 -14.37
N GLU A 99 18.47 -22.71 -13.92
CA GLU A 99 18.48 -24.15 -13.74
C GLU A 99 18.71 -24.80 -15.11
N LYS A 100 19.77 -25.62 -15.22
CA LYS A 100 19.97 -26.42 -16.42
C LYS A 100 18.79 -27.36 -16.56
N ALA A 101 17.98 -27.17 -17.60
CA ALA A 101 17.01 -28.16 -18.02
C ALA A 101 17.80 -29.46 -18.32
N MET A 102 17.64 -30.47 -17.46
CA MET A 102 18.13 -31.80 -17.79
C MET A 102 17.27 -32.32 -18.94
N VAL A 103 17.85 -32.32 -20.14
CA VAL A 103 17.27 -32.97 -21.31
C VAL A 103 17.23 -34.47 -20.99
N LYS A 104 16.03 -35.04 -20.93
CA LYS A 104 15.83 -36.50 -20.84
C LYS A 104 16.18 -37.16 -22.15
#